data_AF-A0A7C4VQG6-F1
#
_entry.id   AF-A0A7C4VQG6-F1
#
_cell.length_a   1.000
_cell.length_b   1.000
_cell.length_c   1.000
_cell.angle_alpha   90.00
_cell.angle_beta   90.00
_cell.angle_gamma   90.00
#
_symmetry.space_group_name_H-M   'P 1'
#
loop_
_entity.id
_entity.type
_entity.pdbx_description
1 polymer ?
#
loop_
_entity_poly.entity_id
_entity_poly.type
_entity_poly.pdbx_seq_one_letter_code
_entity_poly.pdbx_strand_id
1 'polypeptide(L)'
;MNGVALANDAWHYCPKCGENLHEGANFCEKCGYQLMSPSRVVTTSQPIMEVTKSYRKWKKITAALLVLNVILSIGLLYYYGFYDQVIKITAENESLKKRNDYLSARNAYLEPMVSTLTQERTRIDEWYALLRSEVNRRLALGDTAKWFFMGFNGGEELVNSITGGWIDKSNWDEYWGDVRKIYDWVTSNIEYLQDPMYPILPELLGSIQEVQEYWRTPGETYTVRHGDCEDQALLLASLIRTYSDEQYTVWVIGLTGQSGGHMAVALPVEGGKLTILDTAGHFYTGSEYGVLCSKDVRTAINEWTQWISRTNPNAHLTFIFSNTELQRFSSLDEFVDWVPSNDHKFVQLSTNLDIIHFQGIMIIGLGPNIEINLFFINEGETSAIIDSIFINGVPVMSYSPVPVLGGDFGVLPSLCEPHVQKKGIINIIDG
;
A
#
# COMPACT_ATOMS: atom_id res chain seq x y z
N MET A 1 -34.06 -30.61 -95.84
CA MET A 1 -33.98 -32.10 -95.89
C MET A 1 -32.98 -32.50 -94.81
N ASN A 2 -33.48 -32.78 -93.60
CA ASN A 2 -33.64 -34.12 -92.99
C ASN A 2 -32.28 -34.69 -92.55
N GLY A 3 -31.94 -34.61 -91.26
CA GLY A 3 -32.03 -35.74 -90.29
C GLY A 3 -30.60 -36.28 -90.07
N VAL A 4 -30.08 -36.56 -88.88
CA VAL A 4 -30.56 -37.41 -87.79
C VAL A 4 -29.77 -37.04 -86.52
N ALA A 5 -30.44 -36.84 -85.38
CA ALA A 5 -29.80 -36.78 -84.07
C ALA A 5 -30.02 -38.13 -83.36
N LEU A 6 -28.93 -38.81 -82.99
CA LEU A 6 -28.95 -40.02 -82.18
C LEU A 6 -28.99 -39.67 -80.69
N ALA A 7 -29.63 -40.56 -79.95
CA ALA A 7 -30.07 -40.42 -78.57
C ALA A 7 -29.01 -40.78 -77.52
N ASN A 8 -29.19 -40.17 -76.34
CA ASN A 8 -28.95 -40.69 -74.99
C ASN A 8 -27.56 -41.21 -74.60
N ASP A 9 -26.78 -40.34 -73.96
CA ASP A 9 -25.75 -40.73 -73.00
C ASP A 9 -26.21 -40.41 -71.55
N ALA A 10 -25.84 -41.33 -70.66
CA ALA A 10 -26.50 -41.68 -69.42
C ALA A 10 -26.22 -40.72 -68.24
N TRP A 11 -27.25 -40.45 -67.44
CA TRP A 11 -27.11 -39.83 -66.13
C TRP A 11 -26.67 -40.89 -65.12
N HIS A 12 -25.40 -40.89 -64.72
CA HIS A 12 -24.91 -41.78 -63.65
C HIS A 12 -25.36 -41.35 -62.25
N TYR A 13 -25.82 -40.11 -62.06
CA TYR A 13 -26.16 -39.59 -60.74
C TYR A 13 -27.53 -38.91 -60.69
N CYS A 14 -28.25 -39.08 -59.57
CA CYS A 14 -29.53 -38.44 -59.31
C CYS A 14 -29.35 -36.92 -59.21
N PRO A 15 -30.05 -36.10 -60.03
CA PRO A 15 -29.88 -34.65 -60.04
C PRO A 15 -30.36 -33.97 -58.74
N LYS A 16 -31.15 -34.67 -57.92
CA LYS A 16 -31.67 -34.12 -56.66
C LYS A 16 -30.76 -34.38 -55.45
N CYS A 17 -30.06 -35.51 -55.40
CA CYS A 17 -29.29 -35.89 -54.20
C CYS A 17 -27.88 -36.44 -54.47
N GLY A 18 -27.46 -36.53 -55.74
CA GLY A 18 -26.13 -36.99 -56.13
C GLY A 18 -25.86 -38.48 -55.97
N GLU A 19 -26.88 -39.29 -55.66
CA GLU A 19 -26.75 -40.75 -55.51
C GLU A 19 -26.53 -41.42 -56.87
N ASN A 20 -25.72 -42.48 -56.90
CA ASN A 20 -25.45 -43.24 -58.12
C ASN A 20 -26.72 -43.99 -58.56
N LEU A 21 -27.14 -43.82 -59.81
CA LEU A 21 -28.34 -44.46 -60.35
C LEU A 21 -27.99 -45.80 -60.99
N HIS A 22 -28.74 -46.85 -60.66
CA HIS A 22 -28.66 -48.11 -61.40
C HIS A 22 -29.09 -47.90 -62.86
N GLU A 23 -28.43 -48.62 -63.77
CA GLU A 23 -28.66 -48.49 -65.21
C GLU A 23 -30.14 -48.80 -65.54
N GLY A 24 -30.86 -47.83 -66.12
CA GLY A 24 -32.29 -47.95 -66.43
C GLY A 24 -33.27 -47.56 -65.30
N ALA A 25 -32.81 -46.94 -64.20
CA ALA A 25 -33.70 -46.49 -63.12
C ALA A 25 -34.73 -45.44 -63.56
N ASN A 26 -36.01 -45.66 -63.24
CA ASN A 26 -37.11 -44.71 -63.52
C ASN A 26 -37.36 -43.70 -62.38
N PHE A 27 -36.83 -43.96 -61.18
CA PHE A 27 -36.84 -43.05 -60.04
C PHE A 27 -35.64 -43.33 -59.11
N CYS A 28 -35.27 -42.36 -58.27
CA CYS A 28 -34.20 -42.50 -57.28
C CYS A 28 -34.71 -43.23 -56.03
N GLU A 29 -34.09 -44.36 -55.67
CA GLU A 29 -34.47 -45.15 -54.49
C GLU A 29 -34.20 -44.43 -53.15
N LYS A 30 -33.20 -43.55 -53.11
CA LYS A 30 -32.83 -42.82 -51.88
C LYS A 30 -33.75 -41.64 -51.57
N CYS A 31 -34.25 -40.93 -52.59
CA CYS A 31 -34.99 -39.68 -52.39
C CYS A 31 -36.34 -39.59 -53.14
N GLY A 32 -36.72 -40.64 -53.87
CA GLY A 32 -38.01 -40.76 -54.57
C GLY A 32 -38.16 -39.92 -55.84
N TYR A 33 -37.08 -39.31 -56.36
CA TYR A 33 -37.14 -38.44 -57.55
C TYR A 33 -37.41 -39.24 -58.84
N GLN A 34 -38.50 -38.97 -59.56
CA GLN A 34 -38.84 -39.62 -60.85
C GLN A 34 -38.04 -39.04 -62.02
N LEU A 35 -37.48 -39.90 -62.86
CA LEU A 35 -36.52 -39.55 -63.92
C LEU A 35 -37.14 -39.45 -65.32
N MET A 36 -38.37 -39.96 -65.54
CA MET A 36 -39.09 -39.83 -66.82
C MET A 36 -40.62 -39.74 -66.62
N SER A 37 -41.25 -38.75 -67.28
CA SER A 37 -42.71 -38.63 -67.42
C SER A 37 -43.11 -38.72 -68.90
N PRO A 38 -43.90 -39.71 -69.35
CA PRO A 38 -44.42 -39.72 -70.71
C PRO A 38 -45.77 -38.98 -70.79
N SER A 39 -45.80 -37.88 -71.54
CA SER A 39 -47.02 -37.32 -72.11
C SER A 39 -47.58 -38.26 -73.19
N ARG A 40 -48.83 -38.72 -73.04
CA ARG A 40 -49.61 -39.17 -74.21
C ARG A 40 -51.12 -39.07 -74.02
N VAL A 41 -51.70 -38.30 -74.93
CA VAL A 41 -53.10 -38.24 -75.37
C VAL A 41 -53.52 -39.61 -75.93
N VAL A 42 -54.71 -40.12 -75.59
CA VAL A 42 -55.51 -41.03 -76.43
C VAL A 42 -57.02 -40.82 -76.20
N THR A 43 -57.70 -40.63 -77.32
CA THR A 43 -59.15 -40.55 -77.58
C THR A 43 -59.74 -41.96 -77.78
N THR A 44 -60.93 -42.29 -77.24
CA THR A 44 -61.90 -43.22 -77.89
C THR A 44 -63.31 -43.11 -77.28
N SER A 45 -64.30 -43.68 -77.97
CA SER A 45 -65.65 -43.18 -78.26
C SER A 45 -66.84 -43.94 -77.67
N GLN A 46 -67.95 -43.20 -77.41
CA GLN A 46 -69.39 -43.55 -77.59
C GLN A 46 -70.02 -44.67 -76.72
N PRO A 47 -71.37 -44.70 -76.47
CA PRO A 47 -72.45 -44.29 -77.37
C PRO A 47 -73.61 -43.44 -76.79
N ILE A 48 -74.46 -43.05 -77.74
CA ILE A 48 -75.61 -42.15 -77.71
C ILE A 48 -76.84 -42.83 -77.09
N MET A 49 -77.54 -42.14 -76.20
CA MET A 49 -78.97 -42.34 -75.96
C MET A 49 -79.70 -40.98 -75.84
N GLU A 50 -80.75 -40.85 -76.63
CA GLU A 50 -81.60 -39.70 -76.83
C GLU A 50 -82.82 -39.78 -75.91
N VAL A 51 -83.07 -38.80 -75.02
CA VAL A 51 -84.40 -38.60 -74.40
C VAL A 51 -84.67 -37.10 -74.16
N THR A 52 -85.86 -36.70 -74.56
CA THR A 52 -86.35 -35.34 -74.78
C THR A 52 -86.91 -34.60 -73.55
N LYS A 53 -86.66 -33.29 -73.52
CA LYS A 53 -87.49 -32.13 -73.06
C LYS A 53 -88.16 -32.13 -71.66
N SER A 54 -87.69 -31.19 -70.81
CA SER A 54 -88.56 -30.39 -69.90
C SER A 54 -87.87 -29.07 -69.49
N TYR A 55 -88.08 -27.99 -70.25
CA TYR A 55 -87.24 -26.77 -70.28
C TYR A 55 -87.67 -25.62 -69.33
N ARG A 56 -88.61 -25.79 -68.40
CA ARG A 56 -89.14 -24.66 -67.60
C ARG A 56 -88.81 -24.67 -66.09
N LYS A 57 -88.45 -25.83 -65.51
CA LYS A 57 -87.88 -25.92 -64.14
C LYS A 57 -86.35 -25.70 -64.12
N TRP A 58 -85.67 -25.83 -65.26
CA TRP A 58 -84.22 -25.71 -65.36
C TRP A 58 -83.69 -24.29 -65.19
N LYS A 59 -84.43 -23.22 -65.51
CA LYS A 59 -83.90 -21.84 -65.37
C LYS A 59 -83.58 -21.42 -63.92
N LYS A 60 -84.39 -21.86 -62.94
CA LYS A 60 -84.12 -21.63 -61.51
C LYS A 60 -83.00 -22.53 -61.00
N ILE A 61 -82.92 -23.76 -61.50
CA ILE A 61 -81.86 -24.72 -61.18
C ILE A 61 -80.52 -24.24 -61.78
N THR A 62 -80.49 -23.75 -63.03
CA THR A 62 -79.28 -23.22 -63.67
C THR A 62 -78.81 -21.93 -63.01
N ALA A 63 -79.73 -21.05 -62.59
CA ALA A 63 -79.37 -19.85 -61.83
C ALA A 63 -78.79 -20.21 -60.44
N ALA A 64 -79.41 -21.17 -59.73
CA ALA A 64 -78.90 -21.67 -58.46
C ALA A 64 -77.53 -22.39 -58.62
N LEU A 65 -77.33 -23.16 -59.68
CA LEU A 65 -76.07 -23.81 -60.01
C LEU A 65 -74.97 -22.81 -60.38
N LEU A 66 -75.30 -21.70 -61.04
CA LEU A 66 -74.36 -20.61 -61.33
C LEU A 66 -73.93 -19.91 -60.05
N VAL A 67 -74.88 -19.58 -59.16
CA VAL A 67 -74.56 -18.99 -57.85
C VAL A 67 -73.71 -19.96 -57.02
N LEU A 68 -74.03 -21.24 -57.02
CA LEU A 68 -73.24 -22.27 -56.36
C LEU A 68 -71.82 -22.38 -56.94
N ASN A 69 -71.66 -22.34 -58.27
CA ASN A 69 -70.35 -22.33 -58.92
C ASN A 69 -69.54 -21.09 -58.56
N VAL A 70 -70.17 -19.91 -58.46
CA VAL A 70 -69.50 -18.68 -58.03
C VAL A 70 -69.05 -18.78 -56.58
N ILE A 71 -69.91 -19.27 -55.67
CA ILE A 71 -69.56 -19.48 -54.25
C ILE A 71 -68.43 -20.51 -54.12
N LEU A 72 -68.50 -21.63 -54.85
CA LEU A 72 -67.45 -22.65 -54.85
C LEU A 72 -66.13 -22.11 -55.43
N SER A 73 -66.19 -21.29 -56.49
CA SER A 73 -65.01 -20.68 -57.11
C SER A 73 -64.34 -19.67 -56.16
N ILE A 74 -65.14 -18.84 -55.48
CA ILE A 74 -64.64 -17.91 -54.45
C ILE A 74 -64.04 -18.69 -53.29
N GLY A 75 -64.74 -19.72 -52.78
CA GLY A 75 -64.23 -20.59 -51.72
C GLY A 75 -62.92 -21.27 -52.09
N LEU A 76 -62.78 -21.72 -53.34
CA LEU A 76 -61.56 -22.32 -53.88
C LEU A 76 -60.41 -21.31 -53.96
N LEU A 77 -60.67 -20.07 -54.39
CA LEU A 77 -59.68 -18.98 -54.39
C LEU A 77 -59.21 -18.63 -52.97
N TYR A 78 -60.13 -18.53 -52.01
CA TYR A 78 -59.78 -18.35 -50.60
C TYR A 78 -58.97 -19.52 -50.04
N TYR A 79 -59.34 -20.76 -50.39
CA TYR A 79 -58.60 -21.96 -49.99
C TYR A 79 -57.17 -21.94 -50.54
N TYR A 80 -56.98 -21.62 -51.83
CA TYR A 80 -55.64 -21.53 -52.42
C TYR A 80 -54.82 -20.35 -51.87
N GLY A 81 -55.43 -19.19 -51.62
CA GLY A 81 -54.75 -18.05 -50.99
C GLY A 81 -54.32 -18.35 -49.56
N PHE A 82 -55.18 -18.99 -48.77
CA PHE A 82 -54.85 -19.47 -47.43
C PHE A 82 -53.76 -20.55 -47.46
N TYR A 83 -53.83 -21.48 -48.41
CA TYR A 83 -52.84 -22.54 -48.58
C TYR A 83 -51.45 -21.98 -48.92
N ASP A 84 -51.35 -21.01 -49.83
CA ASP A 84 -50.08 -20.32 -50.14
C ASP A 84 -49.52 -19.58 -48.91
N GLN A 85 -50.39 -18.93 -48.13
CA GLN A 85 -50.00 -18.27 -46.88
C GLN A 85 -49.46 -19.29 -45.86
N VAL A 86 -50.12 -20.44 -45.70
CA VAL A 86 -49.67 -21.53 -44.81
C VAL A 86 -48.32 -22.09 -45.24
N ILE A 87 -48.09 -22.29 -46.56
CA ILE A 87 -46.79 -22.74 -47.07
C ILE A 87 -45.70 -21.73 -46.75
N LYS A 88 -45.94 -20.43 -47.01
CA LYS A 88 -44.98 -19.36 -46.73
C LYS A 88 -44.61 -19.31 -45.25
N ILE A 89 -45.61 -19.34 -44.37
CA ILE A 89 -45.41 -19.34 -42.91
C ILE A 89 -44.65 -20.59 -42.48
N THR A 90 -44.95 -21.75 -43.05
CA THR A 90 -44.26 -23.00 -42.71
C THR A 90 -42.78 -22.96 -43.11
N ALA A 91 -42.48 -22.45 -44.31
CA ALA A 91 -41.10 -22.29 -44.78
C ALA A 91 -40.32 -21.26 -43.93
N GLU A 92 -40.96 -20.15 -43.54
CA GLU A 92 -40.37 -19.15 -42.66
C GLU A 92 -40.09 -19.73 -41.26
N ASN A 93 -41.03 -20.49 -40.68
CA ASN A 93 -40.84 -21.17 -39.40
C ASN A 93 -39.68 -22.18 -39.43
N GLU A 94 -39.51 -22.92 -40.54
CA GLU A 94 -38.38 -23.83 -40.68
C GLU A 94 -37.04 -23.08 -40.75
N SER A 95 -36.99 -21.96 -41.47
CA SER A 95 -35.83 -21.07 -41.53
C SER A 95 -35.48 -20.49 -40.15
N LEU A 96 -36.49 -19.99 -39.43
CA LEU A 96 -36.33 -19.46 -38.07
C LEU A 96 -35.82 -20.55 -37.11
N LYS A 97 -36.36 -21.77 -37.21
CA LYS A 97 -35.88 -22.90 -36.41
C LYS A 97 -34.40 -23.19 -36.66
N LYS A 98 -33.97 -23.27 -37.92
CA LYS A 98 -32.55 -23.47 -38.28
C LYS A 98 -31.66 -22.35 -37.73
N ARG A 99 -32.10 -21.09 -37.80
CA ARG A 99 -31.37 -19.96 -37.23
C ARG A 99 -31.28 -20.05 -35.72
N ASN A 100 -32.35 -20.46 -35.04
CA ASN A 100 -32.36 -20.64 -33.59
C ASN A 100 -31.40 -21.76 -33.17
N ASP A 101 -31.47 -22.92 -33.83
CA ASP A 101 -30.57 -24.06 -33.56
C ASP A 101 -29.09 -23.66 -33.75
N TYR A 102 -28.78 -22.89 -34.80
CA TYR A 102 -27.44 -22.34 -35.03
C TYR A 102 -26.99 -21.39 -33.91
N LEU A 103 -27.86 -20.47 -33.48
CA LEU A 103 -27.54 -19.54 -32.39
C LEU A 103 -27.35 -20.28 -31.05
N SER A 104 -28.20 -21.27 -30.75
CA SER A 104 -28.05 -22.11 -29.57
C SER A 104 -26.73 -22.87 -29.57
N ALA A 105 -26.36 -23.48 -30.69
CA ALA A 105 -25.07 -24.16 -30.82
C ALA A 105 -23.87 -23.20 -30.65
N ARG A 106 -23.98 -21.99 -31.21
CA ARG A 106 -22.94 -20.95 -31.06
C ARG A 106 -22.83 -20.44 -29.62
N ASN A 107 -23.95 -20.27 -28.91
CA ASN A 107 -23.93 -19.87 -27.50
C ASN A 107 -23.29 -20.96 -26.63
N ALA A 108 -23.68 -22.23 -26.84
CA ALA A 108 -23.08 -23.37 -26.13
C ALA A 108 -21.56 -23.48 -26.36
N TYR A 109 -21.07 -23.05 -27.53
CA TYR A 109 -19.64 -22.98 -27.83
C TYR A 109 -18.94 -21.79 -27.14
N LEU A 110 -19.58 -20.64 -27.04
CA LEU A 110 -18.99 -19.41 -26.48
C LEU A 110 -19.00 -19.38 -24.94
N GLU A 111 -20.00 -19.97 -24.29
CA GLU A 111 -20.12 -20.02 -22.83
C GLU A 111 -18.85 -20.51 -22.11
N PRO A 112 -18.24 -21.66 -22.48
CA PRO A 112 -17.01 -22.12 -21.84
C PRO A 112 -15.82 -21.18 -22.10
N MET A 113 -15.75 -20.53 -23.27
CA MET A 113 -14.70 -19.56 -23.58
C MET A 113 -14.84 -18.31 -22.70
N VAL A 114 -16.06 -17.78 -22.55
CA VAL A 114 -16.34 -16.63 -21.67
C VAL A 114 -16.05 -16.97 -20.22
N SER A 115 -16.42 -18.17 -19.76
CA SER A 115 -16.12 -18.65 -18.41
C SER A 115 -14.61 -18.75 -18.17
N THR A 116 -13.85 -19.30 -19.12
CA THR A 116 -12.38 -19.38 -19.05
C THR A 116 -11.75 -17.99 -18.98
N LEU A 117 -12.18 -17.08 -19.85
CA LEU A 117 -11.67 -15.69 -19.85
C LEU A 117 -11.99 -14.95 -18.56
N THR A 118 -13.14 -15.23 -17.94
CA THR A 118 -13.53 -14.64 -16.66
C THR A 118 -12.64 -15.18 -15.54
N GLN A 119 -12.35 -16.48 -15.52
CA GLN A 119 -11.44 -17.07 -14.55
C GLN A 119 -10.01 -16.52 -14.69
N GLU A 120 -9.48 -16.43 -15.91
CA GLU A 120 -8.15 -15.86 -16.16
C GLU A 120 -8.09 -14.38 -15.77
N ARG A 121 -9.16 -13.62 -16.04
CA ARG A 121 -9.24 -12.22 -15.58
C ARG A 121 -9.18 -12.14 -14.06
N THR A 122 -9.97 -12.94 -13.33
CA THR A 122 -9.92 -12.97 -11.86
C THR A 122 -8.53 -13.30 -11.35
N ARG A 123 -7.85 -14.28 -11.97
CA ARG A 123 -6.48 -14.65 -11.59
C ARG A 123 -5.48 -13.50 -11.79
N ILE A 124 -5.60 -12.75 -12.88
CA ILE A 124 -4.76 -11.58 -13.14
C ILE A 124 -5.06 -10.47 -12.13
N ASP A 125 -6.34 -10.21 -11.85
CA ASP A 125 -6.77 -9.20 -10.89
C ASP A 125 -6.20 -9.51 -9.49
N GLU A 126 -6.30 -10.77 -9.03
CA GLU A 126 -5.76 -11.24 -7.75
C GLU A 126 -4.23 -11.16 -7.69
N TRP A 127 -3.55 -11.64 -8.74
CA TRP A 127 -2.08 -11.57 -8.81
C TRP A 127 -1.57 -10.13 -8.81
N TYR A 128 -2.20 -9.25 -9.57
CA TYR A 128 -1.83 -7.85 -9.64
C TYR A 128 -2.09 -7.14 -8.31
N ALA A 129 -3.19 -7.46 -7.62
CA ALA A 129 -3.47 -6.92 -6.29
C ALA A 129 -2.37 -7.28 -5.28
N LEU A 130 -1.83 -8.51 -5.33
CA LEU A 130 -0.70 -8.93 -4.50
C LEU A 130 0.58 -8.17 -4.84
N LEU A 131 0.92 -8.06 -6.13
CA LEU A 131 2.08 -7.29 -6.59
C LEU A 131 1.98 -5.83 -6.15
N ARG A 132 0.83 -5.20 -6.38
CA ARG A 132 0.54 -3.83 -5.97
C ARG A 132 0.69 -3.67 -4.46
N SER A 133 0.15 -4.59 -3.67
CA SER A 133 0.28 -4.55 -2.21
C SER A 133 1.74 -4.62 -1.78
N GLU A 134 2.54 -5.49 -2.38
CA GLU A 134 3.96 -5.65 -2.03
C GLU A 134 4.78 -4.42 -2.43
N VAL A 135 4.57 -3.91 -3.66
CA VAL A 135 5.27 -2.71 -4.14
C VAL A 135 4.90 -1.50 -3.31
N ASN A 136 3.60 -1.22 -3.14
CA ASN A 136 3.15 -0.03 -2.41
C ASN A 136 3.41 -0.12 -0.89
N ARG A 137 3.69 -1.31 -0.33
CA ARG A 137 4.07 -1.45 1.08
C ARG A 137 5.31 -0.62 1.40
N ARG A 138 6.24 -0.47 0.45
CA ARG A 138 7.46 0.33 0.59
C ARG A 138 7.23 1.83 0.75
N LEU A 139 5.98 2.29 0.60
CA LEU A 139 5.59 3.68 0.85
C LEU A 139 5.07 3.90 2.27
N ALA A 140 5.01 2.84 3.10
CA ALA A 140 4.59 2.86 4.49
C ALA A 140 3.28 3.65 4.75
N LEU A 141 2.33 3.58 3.81
CA LEU A 141 1.06 4.28 3.91
C LEU A 141 0.19 3.67 5.02
N GLY A 142 -0.24 4.51 5.97
CA GLY A 142 -1.12 4.12 7.06
C GLY A 142 -0.48 3.05 7.96
N ASP A 143 -1.25 1.99 8.29
CA ASP A 143 -0.78 0.94 9.20
C ASP A 143 0.39 0.11 8.65
N THR A 144 0.71 0.21 7.36
CA THR A 144 1.88 -0.50 6.79
C THR A 144 3.21 0.02 7.35
N ALA A 145 3.27 1.26 7.85
CA ALA A 145 4.45 1.78 8.55
C ALA A 145 4.89 0.91 9.73
N LYS A 146 3.93 0.32 10.46
CA LYS A 146 4.19 -0.55 11.61
C LYS A 146 5.02 -1.79 11.25
N TRP A 147 4.96 -2.23 9.98
CA TRP A 147 5.67 -3.42 9.52
C TRP A 147 7.18 -3.20 9.44
N PHE A 148 7.61 -1.95 9.26
CA PHE A 148 9.03 -1.60 9.22
C PHE A 148 9.63 -1.46 10.63
N PHE A 149 8.79 -1.35 11.66
CA PHE A 149 9.19 -1.25 13.05
C PHE A 149 9.55 -2.63 13.62
N MET A 150 10.63 -3.22 13.12
CA MET A 150 11.02 -4.61 13.39
C MET A 150 12.51 -4.75 13.76
N GLY A 151 12.86 -5.87 14.40
CA GLY A 151 14.26 -6.29 14.55
C GLY A 151 14.87 -6.76 13.22
N PHE A 152 16.18 -7.01 13.22
CA PHE A 152 16.87 -7.61 12.07
C PHE A 152 17.97 -8.57 12.51
N ASN A 153 18.30 -9.53 11.63
CA ASN A 153 19.36 -10.49 11.88
C ASN A 153 20.71 -9.79 12.03
N GLY A 154 21.41 -10.05 13.13
CA GLY A 154 22.66 -9.36 13.50
C GLY A 154 22.46 -8.09 14.34
N GLY A 155 21.22 -7.69 14.64
CA GLY A 155 20.92 -6.55 15.52
C GLY A 155 21.48 -6.73 16.92
N GLU A 156 21.30 -7.90 17.54
CA GLU A 156 21.83 -8.21 18.88
C GLU A 156 23.37 -8.19 18.91
N GLU A 157 24.01 -8.80 17.91
CA GLU A 157 25.47 -8.81 17.77
C GLU A 157 26.02 -7.39 17.63
N LEU A 158 25.33 -6.57 16.81
CA LEU A 158 25.71 -5.17 16.63
C LEU A 158 25.54 -4.37 17.91
N VAL A 159 24.39 -4.46 18.58
CA VAL A 159 24.14 -3.76 19.86
C VAL A 159 25.22 -4.12 20.87
N ASN A 160 25.49 -5.42 21.06
CA ASN A 160 26.54 -5.87 21.98
C ASN A 160 27.93 -5.37 21.57
N SER A 161 28.23 -5.23 20.28
CA SER A 161 29.50 -4.66 19.82
C SER A 161 29.64 -3.16 20.10
N ILE A 162 28.52 -2.43 20.18
CA ILE A 162 28.48 -0.98 20.46
C ILE A 162 28.54 -0.73 21.97
N THR A 163 27.76 -1.48 22.74
CA THR A 163 27.47 -1.17 24.16
C THR A 163 28.23 -2.08 25.12
N GLY A 164 28.49 -3.34 24.74
CA GLY A 164 28.90 -4.40 25.64
C GLY A 164 27.74 -5.12 26.33
N GLY A 165 26.50 -4.73 26.01
CA GLY A 165 25.27 -5.17 26.67
C GLY A 165 24.95 -4.35 27.92
N TRP A 166 23.68 -4.40 28.36
CA TRP A 166 23.24 -3.70 29.59
C TRP A 166 23.54 -4.59 30.80
N ILE A 167 24.70 -4.37 31.42
CA ILE A 167 25.26 -5.21 32.48
C ILE A 167 24.42 -5.10 33.75
N ASP A 168 24.13 -3.87 34.19
CA ASP A 168 23.27 -3.61 35.33
C ASP A 168 21.96 -2.96 34.90
N LYS A 169 20.90 -3.76 34.77
CA LYS A 169 19.56 -3.30 34.37
C LYS A 169 18.90 -2.31 35.35
N SER A 170 19.51 -2.06 36.51
CA SER A 170 19.09 -1.00 37.44
C SER A 170 19.87 0.31 37.25
N ASN A 171 21.00 0.27 36.55
CA ASN A 171 21.81 1.44 36.23
C ASN A 171 21.27 2.13 34.97
N TRP A 172 20.52 3.20 35.17
CA TRP A 172 19.94 3.98 34.08
C TRP A 172 20.96 4.90 33.41
N ASP A 173 22.09 5.20 34.06
CA ASP A 173 23.15 5.98 33.44
C ASP A 173 23.92 5.16 32.42
N GLU A 174 24.13 3.87 32.70
CA GLU A 174 24.59 2.91 31.70
C GLU A 174 23.62 2.84 30.52
N TYR A 175 22.32 2.70 30.79
CA TYR A 175 21.29 2.69 29.75
C TYR A 175 21.38 3.92 28.83
N TRP A 176 21.36 5.13 29.41
CA TRP A 176 21.38 6.36 28.63
C TRP A 176 22.72 6.60 27.93
N GLY A 177 23.84 6.25 28.57
CA GLY A 177 25.16 6.25 27.95
C GLY A 177 25.23 5.33 26.74
N ASP A 178 24.62 4.16 26.82
CA ASP A 178 24.61 3.17 25.73
C ASP A 178 23.63 3.52 24.61
N VAL A 179 22.45 4.04 24.94
CA VAL A 179 21.54 4.65 23.94
C VAL A 179 22.26 5.76 23.17
N ARG A 180 23.09 6.57 23.86
CA ARG A 180 23.89 7.59 23.19
C ARG A 180 24.93 6.97 22.24
N LYS A 181 25.64 5.91 22.64
CA LYS A 181 26.59 5.20 21.77
C LYS A 181 25.89 4.62 20.53
N ILE A 182 24.69 4.06 20.68
CA ILE A 182 23.89 3.55 19.55
C ILE A 182 23.52 4.68 18.59
N TYR A 183 23.05 5.81 19.10
CA TYR A 183 22.78 7.01 18.30
C TYR A 183 24.02 7.50 17.53
N ASP A 184 25.15 7.65 18.22
CA ASP A 184 26.41 8.09 17.61
C ASP A 184 26.91 7.09 16.56
N TRP A 185 26.70 5.79 16.79
CA TRP A 185 27.05 4.76 15.82
C TRP A 185 26.21 4.91 14.54
N VAL A 186 24.89 5.09 14.63
CA VAL A 186 24.03 5.25 13.45
C VAL A 186 24.44 6.49 12.66
N THR A 187 24.58 7.64 13.33
CA THR A 187 24.98 8.91 12.70
C THR A 187 26.37 8.85 12.04
N SER A 188 27.28 8.03 12.56
CA SER A 188 28.64 7.91 12.04
C SER A 188 28.80 6.84 10.96
N ASN A 189 27.88 5.87 10.87
CA ASN A 189 28.04 4.68 10.02
C ASN A 189 26.97 4.55 8.93
N ILE A 190 25.93 5.38 8.95
CA ILE A 190 24.86 5.39 7.95
C ILE A 190 24.88 6.73 7.23
N GLU A 191 25.22 6.71 5.94
CA GLU A 191 25.24 7.90 5.11
C GLU A 191 23.80 8.35 4.79
N TYR A 192 23.55 9.65 4.91
CA TYR A 192 22.28 10.21 4.45
C TYR A 192 22.20 10.15 2.93
N LEU A 193 21.27 9.37 2.40
CA LEU A 193 21.01 9.25 0.97
C LEU A 193 19.51 9.35 0.74
N GLN A 194 19.09 10.38 -0.01
CA GLN A 194 17.69 10.54 -0.40
C GLN A 194 17.21 9.33 -1.19
N ASP A 195 15.93 9.02 -1.00
CA ASP A 195 15.32 7.94 -1.74
C ASP A 195 15.30 8.13 -3.26
N PRO A 196 15.36 7.00 -4.01
CA PRO A 196 15.13 7.03 -5.44
C PRO A 196 13.65 7.27 -5.75
N MET A 197 13.36 7.66 -6.99
CA MET A 197 11.98 7.61 -7.49
C MET A 197 11.45 6.17 -7.45
N TYR A 198 10.30 5.99 -6.83
CA TYR A 198 9.67 4.70 -6.59
C TYR A 198 8.20 4.70 -7.08
N PRO A 199 7.72 3.61 -7.70
CA PRO A 199 6.39 3.60 -8.30
C PRO A 199 5.29 3.36 -7.26
N ILE A 200 4.19 4.10 -7.40
CA ILE A 200 2.90 3.76 -6.83
C ILE A 200 2.09 3.00 -7.87
N LEU A 201 1.85 1.72 -7.61
CA LEU A 201 1.01 0.90 -8.48
C LEU A 201 -0.49 1.20 -8.25
N PRO A 202 -1.23 1.60 -9.30
CA PRO A 202 -2.66 1.87 -9.23
C PRO A 202 -3.46 0.57 -9.24
N GLU A 203 -4.79 0.63 -9.24
CA GLU A 203 -5.60 -0.50 -9.71
C GLU A 203 -5.22 -0.92 -11.13
N LEU A 204 -5.53 -2.18 -11.49
CA LEU A 204 -5.13 -2.72 -12.80
C LEU A 204 -5.63 -1.82 -13.94
N LEU A 205 -4.75 -1.57 -14.92
CA LEU A 205 -4.94 -0.63 -16.05
C LEU A 205 -4.95 0.86 -15.68
N GLY A 206 -4.73 1.22 -14.42
CA GLY A 206 -4.50 2.62 -14.03
C GLY A 206 -3.13 3.14 -14.45
N SER A 207 -2.92 4.44 -14.29
CA SER A 207 -1.63 5.09 -14.53
C SER A 207 -0.70 4.95 -13.33
N ILE A 208 0.53 4.50 -13.56
CA ILE A 208 1.60 4.47 -12.56
C ILE A 208 1.96 5.91 -12.20
N GLN A 209 2.10 6.17 -10.90
CA GLN A 209 2.65 7.42 -10.38
C GLN A 209 4.03 7.13 -9.79
N GLU A 210 4.89 8.15 -9.73
CA GLU A 210 6.21 8.02 -9.11
C GLU A 210 6.30 9.01 -7.94
N VAL A 211 6.89 8.56 -6.85
CA VAL A 211 7.17 9.37 -5.66
C VAL A 211 8.60 9.16 -5.22
N GLN A 212 9.22 10.15 -4.61
CA GLN A 212 10.56 10.03 -4.05
C GLN A 212 10.44 9.60 -2.59
N GLU A 213 10.10 8.33 -2.37
CA GLU A 213 9.84 7.74 -1.06
C GLU A 213 9.95 6.21 -1.16
N TYR A 214 10.78 5.60 -0.33
CA TYR A 214 11.08 4.18 -0.30
C TYR A 214 11.64 3.74 1.06
N TRP A 215 10.76 3.17 1.89
CA TRP A 215 11.15 2.71 3.21
C TRP A 215 11.96 1.41 3.12
N ARG A 216 13.17 1.46 3.68
CA ARG A 216 14.00 0.30 3.96
C ARG A 216 13.67 -0.24 5.34
N THR A 217 13.78 -1.55 5.46
CA THR A 217 13.79 -2.20 6.77
C THR A 217 15.12 -1.89 7.49
N PRO A 218 15.15 -1.95 8.83
CA PRO A 218 16.40 -1.77 9.59
C PRO A 218 17.56 -2.64 9.10
N GLY A 219 17.28 -3.89 8.71
CA GLY A 219 18.29 -4.80 8.18
C GLY A 219 18.81 -4.38 6.80
N GLU A 220 17.96 -3.83 5.94
CA GLU A 220 18.38 -3.27 4.64
C GLU A 220 19.25 -2.04 4.86
N THR A 221 18.82 -1.07 5.66
CA THR A 221 19.59 0.14 6.02
C THR A 221 20.96 -0.23 6.60
N TYR A 222 21.00 -1.19 7.53
CA TYR A 222 22.24 -1.72 8.09
C TYR A 222 23.15 -2.35 7.03
N THR A 223 22.58 -3.11 6.09
CA THR A 223 23.36 -3.82 5.07
C THR A 223 23.97 -2.85 4.06
N VAL A 224 23.20 -1.87 3.61
CA VAL A 224 23.61 -0.94 2.54
C VAL A 224 24.36 0.28 3.06
N ARG A 225 24.30 0.56 4.38
CA ARG A 225 24.99 1.67 5.06
C ARG A 225 24.57 3.07 4.60
N HIS A 226 23.35 3.19 4.08
CA HIS A 226 22.77 4.47 3.71
C HIS A 226 21.24 4.44 3.84
N GLY A 227 20.65 5.62 3.99
CA GLY A 227 19.20 5.85 4.05
C GLY A 227 18.91 7.27 4.55
N ASP A 228 17.72 7.78 4.28
CA ASP A 228 17.25 9.08 4.75
C ASP A 228 16.58 8.98 6.12
N CYS A 229 15.65 9.88 6.43
CA CYS A 229 15.27 10.18 7.81
C CYS A 229 14.52 9.02 8.48
N GLU A 230 13.60 8.41 7.76
CA GLU A 230 12.79 7.26 8.14
C GLU A 230 13.62 5.99 8.28
N ASP A 231 14.51 5.71 7.33
CA ASP A 231 15.41 4.56 7.33
C ASP A 231 16.34 4.58 8.54
N GLN A 232 16.97 5.72 8.82
CA GLN A 232 17.86 5.85 9.96
C GLN A 232 17.10 5.82 11.29
N ALA A 233 15.91 6.45 11.37
CA ALA A 233 15.08 6.41 12.56
C ALA A 233 14.60 4.99 12.86
N LEU A 234 14.20 4.21 11.85
CA LEU A 234 13.80 2.82 11.98
C LEU A 234 14.96 1.93 12.45
N LEU A 235 16.16 2.12 11.88
CA LEU A 235 17.35 1.41 12.34
C LEU A 235 17.66 1.74 13.80
N LEU A 236 17.68 3.02 14.18
CA LEU A 236 17.93 3.45 15.54
C LEU A 236 16.89 2.87 16.52
N ALA A 237 15.60 2.95 16.18
CA ALA A 237 14.52 2.41 17.01
C ALA A 237 14.66 0.88 17.18
N SER A 238 15.02 0.17 16.12
CA SER A 238 15.27 -1.28 16.14
C SER A 238 16.40 -1.66 17.10
N LEU A 239 17.50 -0.90 17.08
CA LEU A 239 18.66 -1.15 17.95
C LEU A 239 18.37 -0.84 19.41
N ILE A 240 17.70 0.28 19.71
CA ILE A 240 17.34 0.63 21.11
C ILE A 240 16.35 -0.39 21.68
N ARG A 241 15.39 -0.87 20.88
CA ARG A 241 14.47 -1.93 21.31
C ARG A 241 15.19 -3.24 21.56
N THR A 242 16.14 -3.60 20.70
CA THR A 242 16.98 -4.78 20.87
C THR A 242 17.79 -4.68 22.16
N TYR A 243 18.40 -3.51 22.43
CA TYR A 243 19.18 -3.26 23.64
C TYR A 243 18.36 -3.39 24.93
N SER A 244 17.07 -3.03 24.88
CA SER A 244 16.16 -3.07 26.02
C SER A 244 15.32 -4.34 26.14
N ASP A 245 15.62 -5.41 25.38
CA ASP A 245 14.81 -6.63 25.30
C ASP A 245 13.32 -6.34 25.02
N GLU A 246 13.05 -5.30 24.22
CA GLU A 246 11.73 -4.75 23.91
C GLU A 246 10.87 -4.40 25.13
N GLN A 247 11.48 -4.16 26.30
CA GLN A 247 10.75 -3.90 27.54
C GLN A 247 10.13 -2.52 27.61
N TYR A 248 10.67 -1.54 26.89
CA TYR A 248 10.23 -0.15 26.97
C TYR A 248 9.66 0.35 25.65
N THR A 249 8.77 1.33 25.76
CA THR A 249 8.19 2.00 24.60
C THR A 249 9.28 2.77 23.85
N VAL A 250 9.31 2.59 22.54
CA VAL A 250 10.10 3.37 21.59
C VAL A 250 9.16 3.78 20.47
N TRP A 251 9.19 5.05 20.08
CA TRP A 251 8.44 5.55 18.95
C TRP A 251 9.37 6.03 17.86
N VAL A 252 8.91 5.91 16.62
CA VAL A 252 9.33 6.83 15.57
C VAL A 252 8.29 7.94 15.51
N ILE A 253 8.76 9.19 15.52
CA ILE A 253 7.94 10.40 15.48
C ILE A 253 8.17 11.14 14.18
N GLY A 254 7.09 11.65 13.60
CA GLY A 254 7.09 12.33 12.31
C GLY A 254 6.61 13.77 12.43
N LEU A 255 7.30 14.67 11.76
CA LEU A 255 6.89 16.06 11.59
C LEU A 255 6.63 16.38 10.13
N THR A 256 5.85 17.44 9.90
CA THR A 256 5.65 18.03 8.57
C THR A 256 6.00 19.50 8.62
N GLY A 257 6.68 19.99 7.59
CA GLY A 257 6.93 21.42 7.38
C GLY A 257 6.82 21.79 5.91
N GLN A 258 7.30 22.98 5.55
CA GLN A 258 7.21 23.49 4.17
C GLN A 258 8.09 22.74 3.17
N SER A 259 9.21 22.19 3.63
CA SER A 259 10.18 21.46 2.80
C SER A 259 9.91 19.95 2.73
N GLY A 260 8.90 19.45 3.43
CA GLY A 260 8.56 18.02 3.46
C GLY A 260 8.37 17.45 4.86
N GLY A 261 8.33 16.12 4.94
CA GLY A 261 8.34 15.37 6.19
C GLY A 261 9.75 15.24 6.77
N HIS A 262 9.86 14.91 8.05
CA HIS A 262 11.11 14.50 8.71
C HIS A 262 10.78 13.57 9.87
N MET A 263 11.68 12.64 10.19
CA MET A 263 11.42 11.59 11.17
C MET A 263 12.59 11.41 12.14
N ALA A 264 12.25 11.07 13.38
CA ALA A 264 13.19 10.84 14.48
C ALA A 264 12.68 9.74 15.42
N VAL A 265 13.51 9.30 16.36
CA VAL A 265 13.12 8.38 17.44
C VAL A 265 12.76 9.17 18.69
N ALA A 266 11.74 8.72 19.42
CA ALA A 266 11.40 9.26 20.73
C ALA A 266 11.24 8.17 21.78
N LEU A 267 11.74 8.45 22.98
CA LEU A 267 11.67 7.60 24.15
C LEU A 267 10.86 8.34 25.23
N PRO A 268 9.64 7.87 25.54
CA PRO A 268 8.88 8.42 26.65
C PRO A 268 9.54 8.01 27.97
N VAL A 269 9.76 8.99 28.84
CA VAL A 269 10.49 8.86 30.10
C VAL A 269 9.55 9.16 31.27
N GLU A 270 9.75 8.47 32.39
CA GLU A 270 8.93 8.67 33.59
C GLU A 270 8.88 10.15 34.01
N GLY A 271 7.73 10.55 34.58
CA GLY A 271 7.49 11.92 35.03
C GLY A 271 7.03 12.85 33.91
N GLY A 272 6.44 12.31 32.83
CA GLY A 272 5.93 13.11 31.72
C GLY A 272 7.05 13.77 30.92
N LYS A 273 8.14 13.03 30.70
CA LYS A 273 9.33 13.50 29.99
C LYS A 273 9.51 12.77 28.68
N LEU A 274 10.31 13.33 27.80
CA LEU A 274 10.62 12.79 26.48
C LEU A 274 12.09 13.02 26.15
N THR A 275 12.70 11.99 25.56
CA THR A 275 14.03 12.07 24.91
C THR A 275 13.82 11.86 23.42
N ILE A 276 14.26 12.80 22.58
CA ILE A 276 14.22 12.69 21.12
C ILE A 276 15.63 12.43 20.61
N LEU A 277 15.76 11.55 19.62
CA LEU A 277 17.00 11.18 18.95
C LEU A 277 16.77 11.24 17.44
N ASP A 278 17.40 12.20 16.79
CA ASP A 278 17.25 12.49 15.36
C ASP A 278 18.61 12.37 14.67
N THR A 279 18.81 11.26 13.98
CA THR A 279 20.10 10.93 13.36
C THR A 279 20.33 11.75 12.09
N ALA A 280 19.31 11.88 11.25
CA ALA A 280 19.35 12.63 10.01
C ALA A 280 19.47 14.15 10.25
N GLY A 281 18.79 14.65 11.28
CA GLY A 281 18.88 16.05 11.72
C GLY A 281 20.08 16.34 12.61
N HIS A 282 20.86 15.34 13.02
CA HIS A 282 21.94 15.45 14.00
C HIS A 282 21.53 16.16 15.29
N PHE A 283 20.34 15.83 15.79
CA PHE A 283 19.79 16.37 17.03
C PHE A 283 19.51 15.26 18.05
N TYR A 284 19.65 15.59 19.32
CA TYR A 284 19.07 14.82 20.41
C TYR A 284 18.67 15.75 21.55
N THR A 285 17.74 15.32 22.39
CA THR A 285 17.40 16.04 23.63
C THR A 285 18.62 16.02 24.55
N GLY A 286 19.27 17.17 24.67
CA GLY A 286 20.48 17.33 25.46
C GLY A 286 20.34 18.35 26.58
N SER A 287 21.20 18.22 27.60
CA SER A 287 21.45 19.27 28.57
C SER A 287 22.15 20.46 27.91
N GLU A 288 22.31 21.55 28.66
CA GLU A 288 23.08 22.72 28.20
C GLU A 288 24.53 22.37 27.83
N TYR A 289 25.05 21.26 28.36
CA TYR A 289 26.40 20.73 28.10
C TYR A 289 26.44 19.67 26.99
N GLY A 290 25.33 19.42 26.30
CA GLY A 290 25.25 18.41 25.23
C GLY A 290 25.24 16.96 25.71
N VAL A 291 24.96 16.72 26.99
CA VAL A 291 24.77 15.36 27.53
C VAL A 291 23.35 14.90 27.23
N LEU A 292 23.16 13.68 26.74
CA LEU A 292 21.84 13.12 26.47
C LEU A 292 20.97 13.17 27.74
N CYS A 293 19.76 13.73 27.63
CA CYS A 293 18.86 13.86 28.78
C CYS A 293 17.39 13.83 28.35
N SER A 294 16.49 14.02 29.30
CA SER A 294 15.04 14.06 29.06
C SER A 294 14.45 15.36 29.60
N LYS A 295 13.59 15.98 28.80
CA LYS A 295 12.87 17.21 29.16
C LYS A 295 11.38 16.94 29.21
N ASP A 296 10.58 17.87 29.74
CA ASP A 296 9.13 17.76 29.62
C ASP A 296 8.73 17.64 28.13
N VAL A 297 7.65 16.90 27.85
CA VAL A 297 7.23 16.56 26.48
C VAL A 297 7.15 17.80 25.58
N ARG A 298 6.59 18.89 26.09
CA ARG A 298 6.41 20.13 25.33
C ARG A 298 7.75 20.76 24.97
N THR A 299 8.64 20.90 25.95
CA THR A 299 9.98 21.47 25.74
C THR A 299 10.79 20.62 24.76
N ALA A 300 10.80 19.29 24.92
CA ALA A 300 11.52 18.40 24.02
C ALA A 300 11.07 18.55 22.56
N ILE A 301 9.76 18.55 22.30
CA ILE A 301 9.22 18.72 20.94
C ILE A 301 9.46 20.13 20.41
N ASN A 302 9.30 21.16 21.22
CA ASN A 302 9.56 22.54 20.79
C ASN A 302 11.02 22.74 20.39
N GLU A 303 11.97 22.22 21.16
CA GLU A 303 13.39 22.31 20.83
C GLU A 303 13.71 21.56 19.53
N TRP A 304 13.18 20.34 19.38
CA TRP A 304 13.38 19.55 18.15
C TRP A 304 12.76 20.22 16.92
N THR A 305 11.52 20.69 17.01
CA THR A 305 10.84 21.36 15.89
C THR A 305 11.50 22.69 15.53
N GLN A 306 12.01 23.44 16.52
CA GLN A 306 12.82 24.64 16.27
C GLN A 306 14.15 24.31 15.59
N TRP A 307 14.80 23.21 15.99
CA TRP A 307 16.02 22.74 15.34
C TRP A 307 15.78 22.43 13.87
N ILE A 308 14.76 21.61 13.57
CA ILE A 308 14.41 21.22 12.20
C ILE A 308 13.85 22.39 11.38
N SER A 309 13.21 23.37 12.02
CA SER A 309 12.72 24.57 11.34
C SER A 309 13.80 25.41 10.66
N ARG A 310 15.09 25.18 10.98
CA ARG A 310 16.22 25.82 10.29
C ARG A 310 16.35 25.38 8.83
N THR A 311 15.93 24.17 8.50
CA THR A 311 15.97 23.59 7.14
C THR A 311 14.58 23.27 6.60
N ASN A 312 13.58 23.13 7.48
CA ASN A 312 12.19 22.84 7.14
C ASN A 312 11.22 23.77 7.89
N PRO A 313 11.01 25.01 7.42
CA PRO A 313 10.21 26.00 8.14
C PRO A 313 8.79 25.53 8.47
N ASN A 314 8.26 26.01 9.60
CA ASN A 314 6.95 25.62 10.15
C ASN A 314 6.81 24.11 10.42
N ALA A 315 7.92 23.45 10.74
CA ALA A 315 7.92 22.06 11.17
C ALA A 315 7.07 21.89 12.44
N HIS A 316 6.14 20.95 12.40
CA HIS A 316 5.30 20.58 13.54
C HIS A 316 5.07 19.07 13.55
N LEU A 317 4.96 18.50 14.75
CA LEU A 317 4.66 17.08 14.94
C LEU A 317 3.30 16.74 14.33
N THR A 318 3.21 15.63 13.61
CA THR A 318 1.96 15.17 12.97
C THR A 318 1.58 13.74 13.31
N PHE A 319 2.54 12.87 13.61
CA PHE A 319 2.25 11.50 14.00
C PHE A 319 3.39 10.85 14.79
N ILE A 320 3.06 9.73 15.43
CA ILE A 320 4.00 8.77 16.01
C ILE A 320 3.59 7.37 15.59
N PHE A 321 4.52 6.44 15.55
CA PHE A 321 4.21 5.01 15.45
C PHE A 321 5.25 4.11 16.12
N SER A 322 4.82 2.89 16.40
CA SER A 322 5.63 1.76 16.85
C SER A 322 5.16 0.48 16.14
N ASN A 323 5.56 -0.69 16.61
CA ASN A 323 5.02 -1.98 16.13
C ASN A 323 3.54 -2.16 16.50
N THR A 324 3.03 -1.48 17.54
CA THR A 324 1.68 -1.68 18.06
C THR A 324 0.75 -0.51 17.78
N GLU A 325 1.27 0.70 17.55
CA GLU A 325 0.45 1.90 17.44
C GLU A 325 0.86 2.81 16.29
N LEU A 326 -0.11 3.55 15.76
CA LEU A 326 0.08 4.67 14.83
C LEU A 326 -0.95 5.71 15.25
N GLN A 327 -0.48 6.82 15.78
CA GLN A 327 -1.33 7.90 16.26
C GLN A 327 -0.99 9.18 15.51
N ARG A 328 -2.03 9.91 15.09
CA ARG A 328 -1.90 11.21 14.44
C ARG A 328 -2.37 12.30 15.38
N PHE A 329 -1.76 13.47 15.26
CA PHE A 329 -2.05 14.63 16.10
C PHE A 329 -2.33 15.83 15.22
N SER A 330 -3.34 16.59 15.60
CA SER A 330 -3.69 17.87 15.00
C SER A 330 -2.94 19.04 15.63
N SER A 331 -2.40 18.85 16.84
CA SER A 331 -1.67 19.88 17.58
C SER A 331 -0.66 19.28 18.56
N LEU A 332 0.30 20.09 19.00
CA LEU A 332 1.22 19.72 20.08
C LEU A 332 0.49 19.48 21.41
N ASP A 333 -0.58 20.23 21.69
CA ASP A 333 -1.35 20.08 22.93
C ASP A 333 -2.00 18.69 23.00
N GLU A 334 -2.58 18.23 21.89
CA GLU A 334 -3.14 16.88 21.77
C GLU A 334 -2.08 15.80 22.05
N PHE A 335 -0.86 15.97 21.53
CA PHE A 335 0.24 15.04 21.80
C PHE A 335 0.68 15.07 23.27
N VAL A 336 0.83 16.25 23.86
CA VAL A 336 1.25 16.43 25.26
C VAL A 336 0.24 15.80 26.22
N ASP A 337 -1.06 15.91 25.94
CA ASP A 337 -2.12 15.30 26.75
C ASP A 337 -2.19 13.77 26.54
N TRP A 338 -1.82 13.30 25.35
CA TRP A 338 -1.84 11.88 24.99
C TRP A 338 -0.69 11.07 25.61
N VAL A 339 0.53 11.62 25.70
CA VAL A 339 1.69 10.87 26.20
C VAL A 339 1.48 10.28 27.62
N PRO A 340 0.97 11.02 28.62
CA PRO A 340 0.77 10.48 29.97
C PRO A 340 -0.48 9.61 30.13
N SER A 341 -1.43 9.64 29.19
CA SER A 341 -2.77 9.04 29.35
C SER A 341 -2.87 7.57 28.90
N ASN A 342 -1.76 6.97 28.49
CA ASN A 342 -1.71 5.61 27.98
C ASN A 342 -0.80 4.72 28.85
N ASP A 343 -1.05 3.41 28.82
CA ASP A 343 -0.28 2.36 29.51
C ASP A 343 1.12 2.12 28.88
N HIS A 344 1.85 3.19 28.58
CA HIS A 344 3.18 3.13 28.00
C HIS A 344 4.20 2.64 29.04
N LYS A 345 5.14 1.79 28.60
CA LYS A 345 6.25 1.37 29.45
C LYS A 345 7.38 2.38 29.34
N PHE A 346 7.37 3.35 30.25
CA PHE A 346 8.36 4.43 30.28
C PHE A 346 9.75 3.91 30.68
N VAL A 347 10.79 4.43 30.01
CA VAL A 347 12.16 4.33 30.53
C VAL A 347 12.31 5.22 31.76
N GLN A 348 13.20 4.87 32.68
CA GLN A 348 13.41 5.68 33.88
C GLN A 348 14.39 6.83 33.60
N LEU A 349 14.36 7.82 34.49
CA LEU A 349 15.34 8.90 34.45
C LEU A 349 16.75 8.36 34.73
N SER A 350 17.73 8.91 34.02
CA SER A 350 19.14 8.83 34.42
C SER A 350 19.25 9.24 35.88
N THR A 351 19.93 8.41 36.67
CA THR A 351 20.22 8.68 38.08
C THR A 351 21.29 9.77 38.25
N ASN A 352 22.08 10.03 37.20
CA ASN A 352 23.15 11.03 37.19
C ASN A 352 22.68 12.37 36.56
N LEU A 353 21.85 13.10 37.31
CA LEU A 353 22.38 14.39 37.72
C LEU A 353 23.32 14.06 38.87
N ASP A 354 24.60 13.76 38.60
CA ASP A 354 25.57 13.58 39.68
C ASP A 354 25.53 14.85 40.53
N ILE A 355 24.98 14.72 41.73
CA ILE A 355 24.83 15.83 42.66
C ILE A 355 26.24 16.13 43.14
N ILE A 356 26.89 17.09 42.49
CA ILE A 356 28.01 17.78 43.09
C ILE A 356 27.43 18.55 44.27
N HIS A 357 27.45 17.92 45.43
CA HIS A 357 26.89 18.50 46.63
C HIS A 357 27.88 19.52 47.18
N PHE A 358 27.48 20.79 47.13
CA PHE A 358 28.23 21.87 47.74
C PHE A 358 28.07 21.80 49.26
N GLN A 359 29.09 21.30 49.94
CA GLN A 359 29.11 21.14 51.39
C GLN A 359 29.25 22.49 52.12
N GLY A 360 29.76 23.52 51.45
CA GLY A 360 29.84 24.85 52.00
C GLY A 360 30.54 25.86 51.12
N ILE A 361 30.24 27.12 51.37
CA ILE A 361 30.89 28.28 50.76
C ILE A 361 31.53 29.09 51.88
N MET A 362 32.82 29.38 51.76
CA MET A 362 33.53 30.25 52.69
C MET A 362 34.11 31.44 51.93
N ILE A 363 33.63 32.64 52.26
CA ILE A 363 34.11 33.89 51.68
C ILE A 363 35.14 34.48 52.64
N ILE A 364 36.37 34.65 52.18
CA ILE A 364 37.49 35.19 52.96
C ILE A 364 37.90 36.53 52.34
N GLY A 365 37.76 37.61 53.10
CA GLY A 365 38.19 38.95 52.73
C GLY A 365 37.29 40.06 53.29
N LEU A 366 37.90 41.18 53.68
CA LEU A 366 37.23 42.46 53.89
C LEU A 366 37.98 43.49 53.05
N GLY A 367 37.42 43.88 51.90
CA GLY A 367 38.05 44.82 50.97
C GLY A 367 37.89 44.42 49.50
N PRO A 368 38.67 45.02 48.58
CA PRO A 368 38.57 44.80 47.13
C PRO A 368 38.93 43.38 46.67
N ASN A 369 39.56 42.58 47.52
CA ASN A 369 39.94 41.21 47.18
C ASN A 369 39.06 40.23 47.94
N ILE A 370 38.25 39.47 47.20
CA ILE A 370 37.33 38.46 47.72
C ILE A 370 37.82 37.08 47.27
N GLU A 371 38.15 36.22 48.23
CA GLU A 371 38.41 34.80 47.97
C GLU A 371 37.16 33.98 48.31
N ILE A 372 36.64 33.23 47.35
CA ILE A 372 35.51 32.31 47.53
C ILE A 372 36.05 30.89 47.51
N ASN A 373 35.95 30.20 48.65
CA ASN A 373 36.29 28.79 48.79
C ASN A 373 35.01 27.96 48.68
N LEU A 374 35.00 27.03 47.72
CA LEU A 374 33.91 26.10 47.46
C LEU A 374 34.34 24.70 47.86
N PHE A 375 33.62 24.09 48.79
CA PHE A 375 33.83 22.70 49.18
C PHE A 375 32.73 21.86 48.57
N PHE A 376 33.12 20.85 47.81
CA PHE A 376 32.17 19.99 47.11
C PHE A 376 32.62 18.54 47.15
N ILE A 377 31.66 17.65 47.04
CA ILE A 377 31.88 16.22 46.93
C ILE A 377 30.97 15.70 45.82
N ASN A 378 31.50 14.79 45.02
CA ASN A 378 30.66 13.98 44.15
C ASN A 378 30.00 12.90 44.99
N GLU A 379 28.70 13.01 45.25
CA GLU A 379 27.94 11.98 45.96
C GLU A 379 27.52 10.82 45.05
N GLY A 380 27.76 10.93 43.73
CA GLY A 380 27.54 9.87 42.76
C GLY A 380 28.59 8.76 42.85
N GLU A 381 28.24 7.60 42.29
CA GLU A 381 29.07 6.39 42.30
C GLU A 381 30.14 6.38 41.19
N THR A 382 30.10 7.36 40.27
CA THR A 382 31.05 7.53 39.16
C THR A 382 31.69 8.90 39.16
N SER A 383 32.94 9.03 38.68
CA SER A 383 33.62 10.32 38.63
C SER A 383 32.88 11.33 37.74
N ALA A 384 32.74 12.56 38.22
CA ALA A 384 32.15 13.69 37.50
C ALA A 384 33.24 14.67 37.05
N ILE A 385 32.95 15.52 36.07
CA ILE A 385 33.87 16.57 35.59
C ILE A 385 33.23 17.94 35.79
N ILE A 386 33.98 18.86 36.38
CA ILE A 386 33.62 20.28 36.45
C ILE A 386 34.37 20.98 35.33
N ASP A 387 33.65 21.41 34.30
CA ASP A 387 34.22 22.08 33.14
C ASP A 387 34.14 23.62 33.22
N SER A 388 33.19 24.12 33.99
CA SER A 388 32.83 25.53 34.02
C SER A 388 32.22 25.90 35.37
N ILE A 389 32.33 27.18 35.73
CA ILE A 389 31.82 27.71 36.99
C ILE A 389 31.05 28.98 36.66
N PHE A 390 29.86 29.10 37.24
CA PHE A 390 28.99 30.25 37.06
C PHE A 390 28.72 30.91 38.42
N ILE A 391 28.75 32.25 38.45
CA ILE A 391 28.27 33.05 39.57
C ILE A 391 27.01 33.77 39.10
N ASN A 392 25.87 33.52 39.76
CA ASN A 392 24.56 34.07 39.38
C ASN A 392 24.21 33.87 37.89
N GLY A 393 24.53 32.69 37.34
CA GLY A 393 24.26 32.36 35.93
C GLY A 393 25.23 32.97 34.91
N VAL A 394 26.26 33.69 35.36
CA VAL A 394 27.30 34.26 34.49
C VAL A 394 28.59 33.46 34.66
N PRO A 395 29.25 33.01 33.58
CA PRO A 395 30.54 32.31 33.69
C PRO A 395 31.56 33.15 34.46
N VAL A 396 32.29 32.55 35.39
CA VAL A 396 33.32 33.24 36.19
C VAL A 396 34.34 33.95 35.30
N MET A 397 34.68 33.35 34.16
CA MET A 397 35.62 33.92 33.18
C MET A 397 35.10 35.18 32.46
N SER A 398 33.81 35.51 32.59
CA SER A 398 33.19 36.69 31.97
C SER A 398 33.21 37.94 32.85
N TYR A 399 33.72 37.85 34.09
CA TYR A 399 33.85 38.99 35.00
C TYR A 399 35.11 39.81 34.69
N SER A 400 35.07 41.10 35.02
CA SER A 400 36.22 42.02 34.88
C SER A 400 36.51 42.71 36.22
N PRO A 401 37.76 42.64 36.73
CA PRO A 401 38.85 41.81 36.20
C PRO A 401 38.56 40.30 36.35
N VAL A 402 39.19 39.50 35.50
CA VAL A 402 38.93 38.05 35.43
C VAL A 402 39.36 37.39 36.75
N PRO A 403 38.44 36.72 37.46
CA PRO A 403 38.78 36.02 38.69
C PRO A 403 39.82 34.91 38.45
N VAL A 404 40.77 34.77 39.37
CA VAL A 404 41.80 33.73 39.30
C VAL A 404 41.28 32.48 39.99
N LEU A 405 41.15 31.38 39.24
CA LEU A 405 40.76 30.08 39.78
C LEU A 405 41.95 29.39 40.46
N GLY A 406 41.68 28.68 41.56
CA GLY A 406 42.67 27.96 42.35
C GLY A 406 42.09 26.72 43.02
N GLY A 407 42.91 26.00 43.80
CA GLY A 407 42.54 24.70 44.34
C GLY A 407 42.25 23.68 43.22
N ASP A 408 41.23 22.86 43.39
CA ASP A 408 40.76 21.91 42.38
C ASP A 408 40.18 22.60 41.13
N PHE A 409 39.94 23.92 41.14
CA PHE A 409 39.58 24.70 39.95
C PHE A 409 40.78 25.35 39.25
N GLY A 410 41.99 25.21 39.80
CA GLY A 410 43.20 25.84 39.23
C GLY A 410 43.51 25.39 37.80
N VAL A 411 42.97 24.25 37.39
CA VAL A 411 42.91 23.78 36.01
C VAL A 411 41.50 23.26 35.76
N LEU A 412 40.75 23.91 34.88
CA LEU A 412 39.50 23.36 34.34
C LEU A 412 39.77 22.75 32.95
N PRO A 413 39.15 21.61 32.59
CA PRO A 413 38.22 20.83 33.41
C PRO A 413 38.88 20.10 34.58
N SER A 414 38.16 19.95 35.69
CA SER A 414 38.61 19.29 36.91
C SER A 414 37.83 18.01 37.19
N LEU A 415 38.53 16.93 37.52
CA LEU A 415 37.94 15.63 37.85
C LEU A 415 37.49 15.60 39.33
N CYS A 416 36.26 15.16 39.54
CA CYS A 416 35.67 14.94 40.86
C CYS A 416 35.34 13.45 41.03
N GLU A 417 36.26 12.70 41.64
CA GLU A 417 36.07 11.28 41.91
C GLU A 417 34.95 11.04 42.96
N PRO A 418 34.24 9.89 42.90
CA PRO A 418 33.19 9.52 43.85
C PRO A 418 33.66 9.64 45.29
N HIS A 419 32.87 10.33 46.11
CA HIS A 419 33.07 10.49 47.54
C HIS A 419 34.42 11.11 47.94
N VAL A 420 35.12 11.77 47.01
CA VAL A 420 36.33 12.53 47.31
C VAL A 420 35.96 14.00 47.50
N GLN A 421 36.23 14.50 48.71
CA GLN A 421 36.04 15.92 49.00
C GLN A 421 37.07 16.76 48.24
N LYS A 422 36.59 17.78 47.54
CA LYS A 422 37.38 18.72 46.74
C LYS A 422 37.19 20.15 47.25
N LYS A 423 38.19 20.98 46.98
CA LYS A 423 38.21 22.40 47.33
C LYS A 423 38.56 23.24 46.10
N GLY A 424 37.58 23.94 45.58
CA GLY A 424 37.75 24.95 44.56
C GLY A 424 37.92 26.35 45.16
N ILE A 425 38.74 27.19 44.52
CA ILE A 425 39.00 28.57 44.97
C ILE A 425 38.75 29.53 43.81
N ILE A 426 38.05 30.64 44.06
CA ILE A 426 37.83 31.73 43.11
C ILE A 426 38.33 33.01 43.76
N ASN A 427 39.35 33.64 43.20
CA ASN A 427 39.89 34.91 43.66
C ASN A 427 39.39 36.05 42.79
N ILE A 428 38.52 36.89 43.32
CA ILE A 428 38.07 38.12 42.68
C ILE A 428 38.95 39.24 43.24
N ILE A 429 39.88 39.75 42.43
CA ILE A 429 40.80 40.83 42.79
C ILE A 429 40.24 42.09 42.14
N ASP A 430 39.76 43.10 42.85
CA ASP A 430 39.37 44.37 42.20
C ASP A 430 40.60 45.03 41.55
N GLY A 431 40.43 45.54 40.34
CA GLY A 431 41.51 46.15 39.54
C GLY A 431 41.83 47.58 39.96
#